data_AF-A0A956J5B5-F1
#
_entry.id   AF-A0A956J5B5-F1
#
_cell.length_a   1.000
_cell.length_b   1.000
_cell.length_c   1.000
_cell.angle_alpha   90.00
_cell.angle_beta   90.00
_cell.angle_gamma   90.00
#
_symmetry.space_group_name_H-M   'P 1'
#
loop_
_entity.id
_entity.type
_entity.pdbx_description
1 polymer ?
#
loop_
_entity_poly.entity_id
_entity_poly.type
_entity_poly.pdbx_seq_one_letter_code
_entity_poly.pdbx_strand_id
1 'polypeptide(L)'
;GERVVVSGWRGMLGHNWSRRHTPTYAWFHCNQFRREEDGASLDCVLEAVSAPLLAGRRVGSAVLRFKGLSIPFGFLDWQRKVEARSPSSWVFSARRSGAALRVEVQALESETAGLRYDNPTGGGVDCLNSKLAKVRVVLERPNADALCLVSDSGALVHGHVGAHPVRMLL
;
A
#
# COMPACT_ATOMS: atom_id res chain seq x y z
N GLY A 1 -30.54 -13.31 -11.94
CA GLY A 1 -29.35 -12.45 -12.01
C GLY A 1 -29.80 -11.03 -12.21
N GLU A 2 -29.17 -10.07 -11.53
CA GLU A 2 -29.51 -8.65 -11.60
C GLU A 2 -28.44 -7.89 -12.38
N ARG A 3 -28.87 -6.91 -13.19
CA ARG A 3 -27.94 -6.04 -13.93
C ARG A 3 -27.57 -4.84 -13.06
N VAL A 4 -26.30 -4.74 -12.69
CA VAL A 4 -25.75 -3.57 -11.98
C VAL A 4 -24.96 -2.70 -12.96
N VAL A 5 -25.29 -1.40 -13.05
CA VAL A 5 -24.53 -0.43 -13.83
C VAL A 5 -23.46 0.20 -12.93
N VAL A 6 -22.19 0.05 -13.29
CA VAL A 6 -21.05 0.64 -12.58
C VAL A 6 -20.44 1.74 -13.45
N SER A 7 -20.46 2.98 -12.96
CA SER A 7 -19.88 4.15 -13.64
C SER A 7 -18.99 4.96 -12.70
N GLY A 8 -17.93 5.58 -13.21
CA GLY A 8 -17.04 6.45 -12.40
C GLY A 8 -16.15 5.69 -11.40
N TRP A 9 -16.01 4.38 -11.54
CA TRP A 9 -15.18 3.57 -10.65
C TRP A 9 -13.71 3.97 -10.77
N ARG A 10 -13.11 4.41 -9.65
CA ARG A 10 -11.67 4.64 -9.53
C ARG A 10 -10.97 3.28 -9.43
N GLY A 11 -10.79 2.64 -10.59
CA GLY A 11 -10.19 1.32 -10.72
C GLY A 11 -8.75 1.28 -10.25
N MET A 12 -8.22 0.05 -10.22
CA MET A 12 -6.85 -0.25 -9.85
C MET A 12 -6.34 -1.33 -10.78
N LEU A 13 -5.08 -1.23 -11.19
CA LEU A 13 -4.44 -2.26 -12.00
C LEU A 13 -3.70 -3.22 -11.04
N GLY A 14 -4.28 -4.39 -10.81
CA GLY A 14 -3.66 -5.41 -9.96
C GLY A 14 -2.47 -6.06 -10.64
N HIS A 15 -1.41 -6.34 -9.88
CA HIS A 15 -0.29 -7.15 -10.34
C HIS A 15 -0.47 -8.59 -9.85
N ASN A 16 -0.90 -9.46 -10.75
CA ASN A 16 -1.06 -10.88 -10.45
C ASN A 16 -0.13 -11.64 -11.39
N TRP A 17 0.88 -12.29 -10.81
CA TRP A 17 1.56 -13.46 -11.38
C TRP A 17 2.74 -13.21 -12.34
N SER A 18 3.83 -13.93 -12.07
CA SER A 18 4.89 -14.31 -13.02
C SER A 18 5.38 -15.72 -12.65
N ARG A 19 6.60 -16.15 -13.00
CA ARG A 19 7.06 -17.54 -12.78
C ARG A 19 7.08 -18.00 -11.30
N ARG A 20 6.99 -17.07 -10.33
CA ARG A 20 6.98 -17.30 -8.88
C ARG A 20 6.44 -16.05 -8.14
N HIS A 21 5.87 -16.24 -6.96
CA HIS A 21 5.59 -15.15 -6.01
C HIS A 21 6.84 -14.67 -5.28
N THR A 22 6.99 -13.35 -5.16
CA THR A 22 8.03 -12.77 -4.31
C THR A 22 7.82 -13.23 -2.85
N PRO A 23 8.82 -13.83 -2.19
CA PRO A 23 8.65 -14.42 -0.86
C PRO A 23 8.16 -13.41 0.19
N THR A 24 8.63 -12.17 0.11
CA THR A 24 8.10 -11.09 0.95
C THR A 24 7.92 -9.81 0.15
N TYR A 25 6.79 -9.14 0.31
CA TYR A 25 6.52 -7.85 -0.32
C TYR A 25 5.40 -7.14 0.42
N ALA A 26 5.41 -5.81 0.45
CA ALA A 26 4.25 -5.03 0.88
C ALA A 26 3.72 -4.26 -0.32
N TRP A 27 2.42 -4.27 -0.52
CA TRP A 27 1.73 -3.47 -1.52
C TRP A 27 0.58 -2.73 -0.84
N PHE A 28 0.36 -1.49 -1.26
CA PHE A 28 -0.62 -0.59 -0.70
C PHE A 28 -1.33 0.18 -1.81
N HIS A 29 -2.64 0.34 -1.66
CA HIS A 29 -3.43 1.24 -2.49
C HIS A 29 -4.53 1.92 -1.66
N CYS A 30 -4.75 3.20 -1.93
CA CYS A 30 -5.92 3.92 -1.43
C CYS A 30 -6.32 5.00 -2.44
N ASN A 31 -7.62 5.08 -2.74
CA ASN A 31 -8.23 6.04 -3.66
C ASN A 31 -9.36 6.87 -2.98
N GLN A 32 -9.50 6.72 -1.66
CA GLN A 32 -10.49 7.39 -0.83
C GLN A 32 -9.79 8.06 0.34
N PHE A 33 -9.38 9.32 0.17
CA PHE A 33 -8.78 10.11 1.22
C PHE A 33 -9.68 11.26 1.65
N ARG A 34 -9.63 11.55 2.94
CA ARG A 34 -10.18 12.76 3.56
C ARG A 34 -9.04 13.58 4.14
N ARG A 35 -9.17 14.90 4.17
CA ARG A 35 -8.24 15.75 4.93
C ARG A 35 -8.45 15.48 6.42
N GLU A 36 -7.36 15.35 7.17
CA GLU A 36 -7.41 15.06 8.61
C GLU A 36 -8.10 16.18 9.43
N GLU A 37 -7.90 17.44 9.04
CA GLU A 37 -8.38 18.61 9.80
C GLU A 37 -9.88 18.84 9.72
N ASP A 38 -10.47 18.77 8.52
CA ASP A 38 -11.87 19.15 8.26
C ASP A 38 -12.73 18.00 7.71
N GLY A 39 -12.14 16.83 7.47
CA GLY A 39 -12.83 15.65 6.92
C GLY A 39 -13.19 15.75 5.43
N ALA A 40 -12.80 16.81 4.73
CA ALA A 40 -13.16 17.01 3.33
C ALA A 40 -12.56 15.91 2.43
N SER A 41 -13.39 15.34 1.57
CA SER A 41 -12.96 14.37 0.56
C SER A 41 -11.97 14.99 -0.42
N LEU A 42 -10.93 14.24 -0.79
CA LEU A 42 -9.88 14.70 -1.68
C LEU A 42 -9.76 13.81 -2.92
N ASP A 43 -9.52 14.44 -4.06
CA ASP A 43 -9.08 13.75 -5.28
C ASP A 43 -7.62 13.35 -5.14
N CYS A 44 -7.43 12.22 -4.46
CA CYS A 44 -6.12 11.66 -4.14
C CYS A 44 -6.14 10.14 -4.34
N VAL A 45 -5.11 9.63 -4.98
CA VAL A 45 -4.81 8.20 -5.08
C VAL A 45 -3.36 8.01 -4.70
N LEU A 46 -3.08 7.03 -3.85
CA LEU A 46 -1.73 6.62 -3.50
C LEU A 46 -1.61 5.13 -3.71
N GLU A 47 -0.60 4.73 -4.46
CA GLU A 47 -0.19 3.34 -4.61
C GLU A 47 1.29 3.21 -4.28
N ALA A 48 1.65 2.16 -3.55
CA ALA A 48 3.03 1.89 -3.18
C ALA A 48 3.31 0.39 -3.13
N VAL A 49 4.55 0.02 -3.44
CA VAL A 49 5.05 -1.34 -3.35
C VAL A 49 6.45 -1.34 -2.76
N SER A 50 6.77 -2.33 -1.94
CA SER A 50 8.14 -2.64 -1.54
C SER A 50 8.43 -4.12 -1.56
N ALA A 51 9.67 -4.46 -1.88
CA ALA A 51 10.16 -5.82 -1.85
C ALA A 51 11.63 -5.82 -1.36
N PRO A 52 12.13 -6.94 -0.83
CA PRO A 52 13.55 -7.13 -0.58
C PRO A 52 14.37 -6.97 -1.87
N LEU A 53 15.51 -6.32 -1.71
CA LEU A 53 16.64 -6.36 -2.62
C LEU A 53 17.74 -7.23 -1.98
N LEU A 54 18.80 -7.52 -2.73
CA LEU A 54 20.00 -8.18 -2.23
C LEU A 54 20.54 -7.53 -0.94
N ALA A 55 21.15 -8.35 -0.09
CA ALA A 55 21.78 -7.97 1.19
C ALA A 55 20.81 -7.35 2.23
N GLY A 56 19.56 -7.83 2.30
CA GLY A 56 18.61 -7.46 3.36
C GLY A 56 18.04 -6.05 3.28
N ARG A 57 18.36 -5.29 2.22
CA ARG A 57 17.77 -3.98 1.96
C ARG A 57 16.37 -4.15 1.39
N ARG A 58 15.44 -3.25 1.69
CA ARG A 58 14.15 -3.15 0.97
C ARG A 58 14.21 -1.99 -0.01
N VAL A 59 13.68 -2.19 -1.20
CA VAL A 59 13.41 -1.13 -2.17
C VAL A 59 11.91 -0.97 -2.33
N GLY A 60 11.48 0.22 -2.71
CA GLY A 60 10.08 0.43 -3.05
C GLY A 60 9.90 1.42 -4.18
N SER A 61 8.65 1.55 -4.60
CA SER A 61 8.16 2.53 -5.55
C SER A 61 6.79 3.00 -5.09
N ALA A 62 6.47 4.27 -5.29
CA ALA A 62 5.14 4.80 -5.01
C ALA A 62 4.72 5.80 -6.09
N VAL A 63 3.41 5.94 -6.29
CA VAL A 63 2.83 6.99 -7.13
C VAL A 63 1.71 7.63 -6.34
N LEU A 64 1.83 8.94 -6.13
CA LEU A 64 0.75 9.77 -5.63
C LEU A 64 0.11 10.51 -6.80
N ARG A 65 -1.19 10.38 -6.99
CA ARG A 65 -1.97 11.27 -7.84
C ARG A 65 -2.79 12.18 -6.96
N PHE A 66 -2.58 13.49 -7.04
CA PHE A 66 -3.28 14.47 -6.23
C PHE A 66 -3.76 15.62 -7.12
N LYS A 67 -5.07 15.89 -7.12
CA LYS A 67 -5.70 16.94 -7.96
C LYS A 67 -5.26 16.87 -9.42
N GLY A 68 -5.30 15.68 -10.01
CA GLY A 68 -4.89 15.44 -11.40
C GLY A 68 -3.38 15.36 -11.66
N LEU A 69 -2.50 15.76 -10.73
CA LEU A 69 -1.05 15.67 -10.88
C LEU A 69 -0.51 14.33 -10.36
N SER A 70 0.27 13.63 -11.17
CA SER A 70 0.96 12.40 -10.78
C SER A 70 2.40 12.68 -10.35
N ILE A 71 2.77 12.21 -9.16
CA ILE A 71 4.10 12.33 -8.57
C ILE A 71 4.64 10.91 -8.34
N PRO A 72 5.53 10.42 -9.22
CA PRO A 72 6.19 9.14 -9.03
C PRO A 72 7.39 9.26 -8.09
N PHE A 73 7.53 8.30 -7.19
CA PHE A 73 8.65 8.10 -6.28
C PHE A 73 9.32 6.76 -6.62
N GLY A 74 10.45 6.83 -7.33
CA GLY A 74 11.23 5.65 -7.69
C GLY A 74 12.10 5.19 -6.53
N PHE A 75 12.81 4.07 -6.69
CA PHE A 75 13.62 3.45 -5.64
C PHE A 75 14.70 4.36 -5.02
N LEU A 76 15.20 5.37 -5.75
CA LEU A 76 16.16 6.36 -5.24
C LEU A 76 15.51 7.44 -4.36
N ASP A 77 14.22 7.66 -4.53
CA ASP A 77 13.45 8.64 -3.74
C ASP A 77 13.08 8.08 -2.35
N TRP A 78 13.20 6.77 -2.15
CA TRP A 78 12.81 6.10 -0.92
C TRP A 78 13.82 6.35 0.20
N GLN A 79 13.33 6.78 1.35
CA GLN A 79 14.16 6.97 2.53
C GLN A 79 14.43 5.62 3.19
N ARG A 80 15.65 5.41 3.73
CA ARG A 80 16.13 4.09 4.22
C ARG A 80 15.27 3.46 5.34
N LYS A 81 14.36 4.20 5.97
CA LYS A 81 13.35 3.65 6.89
C LYS A 81 12.11 3.19 6.10
N VAL A 82 12.21 2.03 5.48
CA VAL A 82 11.06 1.19 5.15
C VAL A 82 10.86 0.26 6.34
N GLU A 83 10.13 0.73 7.35
CA GLU A 83 9.79 -0.09 8.52
C GLU A 83 8.48 -0.81 8.19
N ALA A 84 8.57 -2.01 7.62
CA ALA A 84 7.47 -2.97 7.79
C ALA A 84 7.49 -3.38 9.26
N ARG A 85 6.50 -2.95 10.04
CA ARG A 85 6.47 -3.20 11.50
C ARG A 85 5.91 -4.57 11.82
N SER A 86 5.00 -5.06 11.00
CA SER A 86 4.39 -6.37 11.13
C SER A 86 3.72 -6.77 9.80
N PRO A 87 3.21 -8.00 9.67
CA PRO A 87 2.45 -8.40 8.50
C PRO A 87 1.22 -7.49 8.22
N SER A 88 0.69 -6.82 9.24
CA SER A 88 -0.49 -5.95 9.17
C SER A 88 -0.17 -4.45 9.29
N SER A 89 1.10 -4.05 9.29
CA SER A 89 1.50 -2.64 9.40
C SER A 89 2.71 -2.29 8.55
N TRP A 90 2.60 -1.17 7.85
CA TRP A 90 3.65 -0.67 6.99
C TRP A 90 3.84 0.84 7.14
N VAL A 91 5.08 1.25 7.41
CA VAL A 91 5.49 2.65 7.43
C VAL A 91 6.57 2.86 6.38
N PHE A 92 6.40 3.86 5.54
CA PHE A 92 7.42 4.27 4.58
C PHE A 92 7.44 5.77 4.37
N SER A 93 8.56 6.24 3.83
CA SER A 93 8.73 7.63 3.43
C SER A 93 9.52 7.72 2.13
N ALA A 94 9.16 8.69 1.31
CA ALA A 94 9.82 8.96 0.03
C ALA A 94 9.88 10.47 -0.21
N ARG A 95 10.95 10.93 -0.84
CA ARG A 95 11.17 12.34 -1.16
C ARG A 95 11.74 12.44 -2.57
N ARG A 96 11.13 13.30 -3.37
CA ARG A 96 11.58 13.69 -4.70
C ARG A 96 11.55 15.22 -4.79
N SER A 97 12.32 15.81 -5.70
CA SER A 97 12.24 17.26 -5.95
C SER A 97 10.78 17.70 -6.09
N GLY A 98 10.33 18.57 -5.17
CA GLY A 98 8.98 19.10 -5.15
C GLY A 98 7.93 18.34 -4.33
N ALA A 99 8.26 17.21 -3.69
CA ALA A 99 7.33 16.51 -2.80
C ALA A 99 8.02 15.57 -1.79
N ALA A 100 7.49 15.50 -0.57
CA ALA A 100 7.82 14.43 0.36
C ALA A 100 6.56 13.76 0.91
N LEU A 101 6.66 12.45 1.11
CA LEU A 101 5.61 11.60 1.64
C LEU A 101 6.10 10.88 2.89
N ARG A 102 5.26 10.86 3.92
CA ARG A 102 5.31 9.89 5.00
C ARG A 102 3.97 9.18 5.06
N VAL A 103 4.01 7.86 5.10
CA VAL A 103 2.82 7.02 5.00
C VAL A 103 2.85 5.99 6.10
N GLU A 104 1.74 5.89 6.81
CA GLU A 104 1.48 4.90 7.86
C GLU A 104 0.21 4.15 7.49
N VAL A 105 0.32 2.84 7.37
CA VAL A 105 -0.80 1.94 7.05
C VAL A 105 -0.87 0.86 8.11
N GLN A 106 -2.06 0.63 8.64
CA GLN A 106 -2.29 -0.42 9.62
C GLN A 106 -3.66 -1.08 9.43
N ALA A 107 -3.67 -2.40 9.33
CA ALA A 107 -4.86 -3.22 9.37
C ALA A 107 -4.92 -3.96 10.70
N LEU A 108 -6.14 -4.21 11.21
CA LEU A 108 -6.33 -5.18 12.28
C LEU A 108 -6.24 -6.60 11.70
N GLU A 109 -5.73 -7.54 12.49
CA GLU A 109 -5.68 -8.95 12.10
C GLU A 109 -7.08 -9.51 11.84
N SER A 110 -8.08 -9.08 12.61
CA SER A 110 -9.51 -9.40 12.41
C SER A 110 -10.10 -8.81 11.12
N GLU A 111 -9.44 -7.82 10.52
CA GLU A 111 -9.82 -7.16 9.27
C GLU A 111 -8.93 -7.61 8.10
N THR A 112 -8.13 -8.64 8.32
CA THR A 112 -7.18 -9.15 7.34
C THR A 112 -7.52 -10.59 6.99
N ALA A 113 -7.70 -10.85 5.69
CA ALA A 113 -7.88 -12.18 5.14
C ALA A 113 -6.52 -12.77 4.75
N GLY A 114 -6.18 -13.95 5.28
CA GLY A 114 -5.01 -14.72 4.82
C GLY A 114 -5.40 -15.70 3.71
N LEU A 115 -4.60 -15.80 2.66
CA LEU A 115 -4.75 -16.75 1.55
C LEU A 115 -3.41 -17.41 1.26
N ARG A 116 -3.39 -18.73 1.03
CA ARG A 116 -2.18 -19.44 0.59
C ARG A 116 -2.05 -19.36 -0.92
N TYR A 117 -0.90 -18.91 -1.43
CA TYR A 117 -0.55 -19.00 -2.84
C TYR A 117 0.59 -19.99 -3.05
N ASP A 118 0.30 -21.13 -3.67
CA ASP A 118 1.30 -22.14 -3.99
C ASP A 118 2.03 -21.79 -5.29
N ASN A 119 3.34 -22.02 -5.30
CA ASN A 119 4.15 -21.80 -6.49
C ASN A 119 4.19 -23.07 -7.35
N PRO A 120 4.13 -22.96 -8.69
CA PRO A 120 4.28 -24.12 -9.60
C PRO A 120 5.60 -24.88 -9.42
N THR A 121 6.62 -24.22 -8.87
CA THR A 121 7.96 -24.80 -8.59
C THR A 121 8.10 -25.36 -7.17
N GLY A 122 7.01 -25.45 -6.42
CA GLY A 122 7.00 -25.90 -5.03
C GLY A 122 7.13 -24.77 -4.00
N GLY A 123 6.63 -25.02 -2.80
CA GLY A 123 6.47 -24.02 -1.74
C GLY A 123 5.31 -23.05 -2.00
N GLY A 124 5.19 -22.02 -1.17
CA GLY A 124 4.12 -21.04 -1.29
C GLY A 124 4.39 -19.79 -0.45
N VAL A 125 3.54 -18.79 -0.63
CA VAL A 125 3.56 -17.53 0.12
C VAL A 125 2.17 -17.30 0.67
N ASP A 126 2.09 -16.88 1.94
CA ASP A 126 0.84 -16.45 2.54
C ASP A 126 0.60 -14.99 2.15
N CYS A 127 -0.54 -14.74 1.53
CA CYS A 127 -0.99 -13.44 1.10
C CYS A 127 -1.98 -12.91 2.14
N LEU A 128 -1.55 -11.91 2.90
CA LEU A 128 -2.36 -11.25 3.91
C LEU A 128 -2.94 -9.99 3.31
N ASN A 129 -4.27 -9.89 3.24
CA ASN A 129 -4.96 -8.88 2.48
C ASN A 129 -6.07 -8.23 3.33
N SER A 130 -5.93 -6.94 3.58
CA SER A 130 -6.99 -6.12 4.15
C SER A 130 -7.43 -5.05 3.15
N LYS A 131 -8.72 -4.74 3.16
CA LYS A 131 -9.33 -3.59 2.45
C LYS A 131 -9.87 -2.53 3.42
N LEU A 132 -9.60 -2.70 4.71
CA LEU A 132 -10.07 -1.85 5.81
C LEU A 132 -8.89 -1.23 6.57
N ALA A 133 -7.72 -1.17 5.94
CA ALA A 133 -6.54 -0.62 6.60
C ALA A 133 -6.73 0.87 6.85
N LYS A 134 -6.44 1.30 8.08
CA LYS A 134 -6.32 2.71 8.42
C LYS A 134 -5.06 3.26 7.79
N VAL A 135 -5.18 4.42 7.16
CA VAL A 135 -4.11 5.09 6.45
C VAL A 135 -3.96 6.49 6.99
N ARG A 136 -2.73 6.91 7.22
CA ARG A 136 -2.35 8.30 7.43
C ARG A 136 -1.21 8.66 6.49
N VAL A 137 -1.35 9.76 5.77
CA VAL A 137 -0.34 10.31 4.85
C VAL A 137 -0.05 11.74 5.24
N VAL A 138 1.23 12.09 5.33
CA VAL A 138 1.69 13.48 5.37
C VAL A 138 2.34 13.80 4.03
N LEU A 139 1.79 14.78 3.33
CA LEU A 139 2.30 15.28 2.05
C LEU A 139 2.88 16.68 2.24
N GLU A 140 4.20 16.80 2.08
CA GLU A 140 4.90 18.08 2.05
C GLU A 140 5.11 18.51 0.59
N ARG A 141 4.89 19.79 0.30
CA ARG A 141 5.10 20.41 -1.02
C ARG A 141 5.79 21.77 -0.83
N PRO A 142 6.60 22.24 -1.78
CA PRO A 142 7.18 23.58 -1.72
C PRO A 142 6.10 24.65 -1.61
N ASN A 143 6.35 25.66 -0.79
CA ASN A 143 5.51 26.85 -0.65
C ASN A 143 4.04 26.53 -0.28
N ALA A 144 3.80 25.41 0.43
CA ALA A 144 2.50 25.04 0.93
C ALA A 144 2.64 24.34 2.28
N ASP A 145 1.63 24.48 3.14
CA ASP A 145 1.57 23.73 4.39
C ASP A 145 1.48 22.23 4.13
N ALA A 146 1.99 21.46 5.09
CA ALA A 146 1.90 20.01 5.07
C ALA A 146 0.42 19.59 5.06
N LEU A 147 0.07 18.70 4.15
CA LEU A 147 -1.29 18.19 4.02
C LEU A 147 -1.37 16.80 4.66
N CYS A 148 -2.18 16.67 5.71
CA CYS A 148 -2.50 15.40 6.34
C CYS A 148 -3.75 14.78 5.72
N LEU A 149 -3.61 13.55 5.24
CA LEU A 149 -4.66 12.76 4.62
C LEU A 149 -4.91 11.49 5.44
N VAL A 150 -6.17 11.12 5.61
CA VAL A 150 -6.57 9.91 6.32
C VAL A 150 -7.56 9.07 5.51
N SER A 151 -7.57 7.77 5.77
CA SER A 151 -8.56 6.82 5.25
C SER A 151 -8.74 5.65 6.20
N ASP A 152 -9.92 5.03 6.13
CA ASP A 152 -10.29 3.76 6.77
C ASP A 152 -10.48 2.63 5.73
N SER A 153 -10.22 2.93 4.45
CA SER A 153 -10.51 2.06 3.31
C SER A 153 -9.25 1.75 2.50
N GLY A 154 -8.11 1.64 3.20
CA GLY A 154 -6.83 1.29 2.60
C GLY A 154 -6.77 -0.19 2.24
N ALA A 155 -6.30 -0.49 1.03
CA ALA A 155 -5.93 -1.83 0.63
C ALA A 155 -4.47 -2.08 1.00
N LEU A 156 -4.22 -2.96 1.97
CA LEU A 156 -2.88 -3.41 2.37
C LEU A 156 -2.74 -4.90 2.03
N VAL A 157 -1.70 -5.24 1.28
CA VAL A 157 -1.35 -6.63 0.95
C VAL A 157 0.09 -6.90 1.36
N HIS A 158 0.31 -7.99 2.08
CA HIS A 158 1.64 -8.45 2.45
C HIS A 158 1.81 -9.91 2.00
N GLY A 159 2.81 -10.17 1.17
CA GLY A 159 3.30 -11.53 0.97
C GLY A 159 4.25 -11.90 2.09
N HIS A 160 4.00 -13.00 2.78
CA HIS A 160 4.77 -13.44 3.94
C HIS A 160 5.12 -14.92 3.85
N VAL A 161 6.31 -15.27 4.35
CA VAL A 161 6.73 -16.66 4.56
C VAL A 161 7.11 -16.79 6.03
N GLY A 162 6.42 -17.68 6.74
CA GLY A 162 6.64 -17.94 8.16
C GLY A 162 5.38 -17.69 8.99
N ALA A 163 5.51 -17.76 10.31
CA ALA A 163 4.39 -17.60 11.22
C ALA A 163 3.84 -16.16 11.20
N HIS A 164 2.51 -16.05 11.31
CA HIS A 164 1.79 -14.80 11.47
C HIS A 164 0.48 -15.05 12.24
N PRO A 165 -0.11 -14.02 12.86
CA PRO A 165 -1.34 -14.17 13.64
C PRO A 165 -2.64 -14.10 12.80
N VAL A 166 -2.54 -13.65 11.54
CA VAL A 166 -3.70 -13.55 10.64
C VAL A 166 -4.32 -14.92 10.36
N ARG A 167 -5.66 -14.98 10.39
CA ARG A 167 -6.42 -16.19 10.04
C ARG A 167 -6.33 -16.49 8.55
N MET A 168 -5.96 -17.72 8.21
CA MET A 168 -6.02 -18.22 6.84
C MET A 168 -7.46 -18.62 6.47
N LEU A 169 -7.90 -18.26 5.28
CA LEU A 169 -9.22 -18.55 4.71
C LEU A 169 -9.25 -19.86 3.90
N LEU A 170 -8.27 -20.74 4.13
CA LEU A 170 -8.21 -22.10 3.60
C LEU A 170 -8.24 -23.09 4.75
#